data_AF-A0AAV6ZK85-F1
#
_entry.id   AF-A0AAV6ZK85-F1
#
_cell.length_a   1.000
_cell.length_b   1.000
_cell.length_c   1.000
_cell.angle_alpha   90.00
_cell.angle_beta   90.00
_cell.angle_gamma   90.00
#
_symmetry.space_group_name_H-M   'P 1'
#
loop_
_entity.id
_entity.type
_entity.pdbx_description
1 polymer ?
#
loop_
_entity_poly.entity_id
_entity_poly.type
_entity_poly.pdbx_seq_one_letter_code
_entity_poly.pdbx_strand_id
1 'polypeptide(L)'
;MWCHHPDSSLSPPLVHAVTGKPMAWHENQAESADENFLTIIHHTALEPTKKYTEPQTTSQEIGWMTQPLISVDRTDRRLNHHRHKTEITTYMEAAWRMKEQSVNLQ
;
A
#
# COMPACT_ATOMS: atom_id res chain seq x y z
N MET A 1 -46.12 -43.09 -42.75
CA MET A 1 -46.08 -42.02 -41.74
C MET A 1 -45.31 -42.56 -40.55
N TRP A 2 -44.05 -42.15 -40.37
CA TRP A 2 -43.30 -42.38 -39.14
C TRP A 2 -42.59 -41.06 -38.83
N CYS A 3 -43.10 -40.34 -37.84
CA CYS A 3 -42.48 -39.11 -37.36
C CYS A 3 -41.38 -39.51 -36.36
N HIS A 4 -40.12 -39.42 -36.77
CA HIS A 4 -39.00 -39.46 -35.84
C HIS A 4 -39.01 -38.16 -35.02
N HIS A 5 -39.18 -38.29 -33.71
CA HIS A 5 -38.95 -37.20 -32.78
C HIS A 5 -37.44 -36.98 -32.68
N PRO A 6 -36.92 -35.74 -32.74
CA PRO A 6 -35.52 -35.49 -32.42
C PRO A 6 -35.34 -35.67 -30.91
N ASP A 7 -34.49 -36.63 -30.53
CA ASP A 7 -34.03 -36.83 -29.17
C ASP A 7 -33.34 -35.56 -28.67
N SER A 8 -34.01 -34.84 -27.78
CA SER A 8 -33.43 -33.75 -27.01
C SER A 8 -32.48 -34.32 -25.96
N SER A 9 -31.29 -34.75 -26.39
CA SER A 9 -30.21 -35.15 -25.48
C SER A 9 -29.14 -34.05 -25.43
N LEU A 10 -29.34 -33.17 -24.44
CA LEU A 10 -28.36 -32.39 -23.69
C LEU A 10 -27.08 -31.96 -24.42
N SER A 11 -27.00 -30.66 -24.73
CA SER A 11 -25.71 -29.97 -24.85
C SER A 11 -24.89 -30.23 -23.57
N PRO A 12 -23.56 -30.48 -23.65
CA PRO A 12 -22.75 -30.61 -22.46
C PRO A 12 -22.92 -29.34 -21.61
N PRO A 13 -23.05 -29.47 -20.27
CA PRO A 13 -23.20 -28.29 -19.41
C PRO A 13 -22.02 -27.37 -19.67
N LEU A 14 -22.31 -26.08 -19.91
CA LEU A 14 -21.30 -25.04 -20.01
C LEU A 14 -20.69 -24.87 -18.62
N VAL A 15 -19.71 -25.72 -18.30
CA VAL A 15 -18.95 -25.62 -17.06
C VAL A 15 -18.04 -24.42 -17.23
N HIS A 16 -18.45 -23.27 -16.70
CA HIS A 16 -17.56 -22.14 -16.59
C HIS A 16 -16.40 -22.55 -15.68
N ALA A 17 -15.21 -22.73 -16.27
CA ALA A 17 -14.01 -22.99 -15.51
C ALA A 17 -13.78 -21.77 -14.60
N VAL A 18 -14.10 -21.90 -13.33
CA VAL A 18 -13.71 -20.93 -12.31
C VAL A 18 -12.21 -21.06 -12.17
N THR A 19 -11.46 -20.11 -12.73
CA THR A 19 -10.02 -20.06 -12.54
C THR A 19 -9.72 -19.83 -11.06
N GLY A 20 -8.72 -20.57 -10.54
CA GLY A 20 -8.24 -20.40 -9.18
C GLY A 20 -7.82 -18.96 -8.90
N LYS A 21 -7.71 -18.60 -7.62
CA LYS A 21 -7.26 -17.24 -7.26
C LYS A 21 -5.83 -17.07 -7.81
N PRO A 22 -5.54 -16.01 -8.58
CA PRO A 22 -4.28 -15.87 -9.33
C PRO A 22 -3.02 -15.88 -8.44
N MET A 23 -3.16 -15.67 -7.13
CA MET A 23 -2.07 -15.68 -6.15
C MET A 23 -2.28 -16.74 -5.05
N ALA A 24 -3.06 -17.79 -5.30
CA ALA A 24 -3.25 -18.88 -4.34
C ALA A 24 -1.88 -19.54 -4.06
N TRP A 25 -1.42 -19.47 -2.81
CA TRP A 25 -0.10 -19.99 -2.42
C TRP A 25 0.09 -21.47 -2.79
N HIS A 26 -0.99 -22.26 -2.72
CA HIS A 26 -0.97 -23.69 -3.02
C HIS A 26 -0.89 -24.03 -4.52
N GLU A 27 -1.22 -23.08 -5.39
CA GLU A 27 -1.18 -23.24 -6.85
C GLU A 27 0.03 -22.53 -7.48
N ASN A 28 0.73 -21.67 -6.72
CA ASN A 28 1.93 -20.98 -7.18
C ASN A 28 3.11 -21.96 -7.26
N GLN A 29 3.55 -22.26 -8.48
CA GLN A 29 4.86 -22.86 -8.70
C GLN A 29 5.92 -21.82 -8.37
N ALA A 30 6.88 -22.16 -7.51
CA ALA A 30 8.00 -21.29 -7.16
C ALA A 30 9.01 -21.28 -8.32
N GLU A 31 8.68 -20.54 -9.38
CA GLU A 31 9.61 -20.24 -10.45
C GLU A 31 10.58 -19.14 -9.99
N SER A 32 11.86 -19.27 -10.34
CA SER A 32 12.83 -18.20 -10.07
C SER A 32 12.43 -16.96 -10.85
N ALA A 33 12.20 -15.84 -10.16
CA ALA A 33 11.90 -14.58 -10.82
C ALA A 33 13.06 -14.20 -11.76
N ASP A 34 12.72 -13.64 -12.92
CA ASP A 34 13.70 -13.18 -13.90
C ASP A 34 14.60 -12.09 -13.29
N GLU A 35 15.90 -12.37 -13.26
CA GLU A 35 16.94 -11.52 -12.69
C GLU A 35 16.95 -10.12 -13.30
N ASN A 36 16.59 -9.99 -14.59
CA ASN A 36 16.50 -8.69 -15.25
C ASN A 36 15.35 -7.86 -14.67
N PHE A 37 14.18 -8.45 -14.48
CA PHE A 37 13.05 -7.75 -13.84
C PHE A 37 13.37 -7.38 -12.40
N LEU A 38 14.02 -8.27 -11.64
CA LEU A 38 14.47 -7.96 -10.28
C LEU A 38 15.43 -6.76 -10.29
N THR A 39 16.40 -6.75 -11.20
CA THR A 39 17.36 -5.65 -11.34
C THR A 39 16.65 -4.32 -11.64
N ILE A 40 15.65 -4.32 -12.53
CA ILE A 40 14.86 -3.14 -12.85
C ILE A 40 14.05 -2.66 -11.63
N ILE A 41 13.41 -3.57 -10.90
CA ILE A 41 12.65 -3.23 -9.68
C ILE A 41 13.58 -2.63 -8.63
N HIS A 42 14.73 -3.26 -8.38
CA HIS A 42 15.72 -2.74 -7.44
C HIS A 42 16.22 -1.37 -7.87
N HIS A 43 16.58 -1.19 -9.14
CA HIS A 43 17.02 0.08 -9.68
C HIS A 43 15.92 1.15 -9.56
N THR A 44 14.67 0.84 -9.90
CA THR A 44 13.52 1.77 -9.78
C THR A 44 13.13 2.07 -8.34
N ALA A 45 13.49 1.23 -7.37
CA ALA A 45 13.29 1.51 -5.95
C ALA A 45 14.37 2.43 -5.36
N LEU A 46 15.48 2.70 -6.07
CA LEU A 46 16.53 3.59 -5.57
C LEU A 46 16.03 5.04 -5.43
N GLU A 47 16.66 5.77 -4.51
CA GLU A 47 16.41 7.21 -4.32
C GLU A 47 16.75 7.98 -5.61
N PRO A 48 16.04 9.08 -5.93
CA PRO A 48 16.29 9.88 -7.12
C PRO A 48 17.75 10.33 -7.27
N THR A 49 18.39 10.73 -6.17
CA THR A 49 19.79 11.18 -6.13
C THR A 49 20.82 10.09 -6.44
N LYS A 50 20.42 8.81 -6.35
CA LYS A 50 21.26 7.66 -6.74
C LYS A 50 21.08 7.29 -8.22
N LYS A 51 20.00 7.77 -8.86
CA LYS A 51 19.65 7.47 -10.26
C LYS A 51 20.08 8.57 -11.22
N TYR A 52 19.95 9.83 -10.81
CA TYR A 52 20.19 10.99 -11.66
C TYR A 52 21.18 11.93 -11.00
N THR A 53 21.98 12.62 -11.80
CA THR A 53 22.93 13.64 -11.34
C THR A 53 22.22 14.95 -10.95
N GLU A 54 21.06 15.22 -11.57
CA GLU A 54 20.27 16.43 -11.39
C GLU A 54 18.78 16.10 -11.29
N PRO A 55 17.97 16.93 -10.60
CA PRO A 55 16.53 16.72 -10.48
C PRO A 55 15.83 16.79 -11.83
N GLN A 56 14.96 15.83 -12.11
CA GLN A 56 14.21 15.74 -13.38
C GLN A 56 12.82 16.39 -13.29
N THR A 57 12.33 16.65 -12.08
CA THR A 57 11.02 17.25 -11.83
C THR A 57 11.09 18.28 -10.71
N THR A 58 10.12 19.18 -10.67
CA THR A 58 10.01 20.21 -9.61
C THR A 58 9.88 19.60 -8.22
N SER A 59 9.15 18.48 -8.10
CA SER A 59 9.05 17.75 -6.84
C SER A 59 10.40 17.15 -6.42
N GLN A 60 11.22 16.71 -7.37
CA GLN A 60 12.57 16.24 -7.07
C GLN A 60 13.50 17.39 -6.69
N GLU A 61 13.37 18.56 -7.30
CA GLU A 61 14.14 19.76 -6.97
C GLU A 61 13.96 20.14 -5.49
N ILE A 62 12.71 20.20 -5.01
CA ILE A 62 12.40 20.50 -3.60
C ILE A 62 13.00 19.45 -2.65
N GLY A 63 12.96 18.18 -3.04
CA GLY A 63 13.44 17.05 -2.23
C GLY A 63 14.89 16.64 -2.49
N TRP A 64 15.64 17.36 -3.33
CA TRP A 64 16.93 16.87 -3.85
C TRP A 64 18.00 16.81 -2.76
N MET A 65 18.07 17.87 -1.94
CA MET A 65 19.00 17.97 -0.81
C MET A 65 18.24 17.82 0.50
N THR A 66 18.11 16.59 0.99
CA THR A 66 17.42 16.29 2.26
C THR A 66 18.28 16.52 3.50
N GLN A 67 19.59 16.69 3.32
CA GLN A 67 20.50 16.99 4.43
C GLN A 67 20.25 18.41 4.93
N PRO A 68 20.08 18.61 6.25
CA PRO A 68 19.86 19.93 6.79
C PRO A 68 21.11 20.79 6.60
N LEU A 69 20.92 22.05 6.20
CA LEU A 69 22.01 23.01 5.96
C LEU A 69 22.83 23.32 7.24
N ILE A 70 22.24 23.11 8.41
CA ILE A 70 22.87 23.23 9.71
C ILE A 70 22.71 21.93 10.49
N SER A 71 23.70 21.57 11.31
CA SER A 71 23.56 20.47 12.25
C SER A 71 22.48 20.82 13.27
N VAL A 72 21.33 20.15 13.18
CA VAL A 72 20.24 20.32 14.15
C VAL A 72 20.49 19.40 15.33
N ASP A 73 20.96 19.96 16.44
CA ASP A 73 20.96 19.24 17.72
C ASP A 73 19.52 19.13 18.22
N ARG A 74 18.93 17.94 18.14
CA ARG A 74 17.57 17.66 18.62
C ARG A 74 17.48 17.49 20.14
N THR A 75 18.61 17.47 20.84
CA THR A 75 18.68 17.37 22.29
C THR A 75 18.64 18.73 22.98
N ASP A 76 18.98 19.81 22.26
CA ASP A 76 18.89 21.16 22.80
C ASP A 76 17.42 21.58 23.01
N ARG A 77 17.00 21.61 24.27
CA ARG A 77 15.63 22.01 24.67
C ARG A 77 15.30 23.47 24.35
N ARG A 78 16.30 24.32 24.08
CA ARG A 78 16.09 25.73 23.69
C ARG A 78 15.57 25.87 22.28
N LEU A 79 15.85 24.90 21.41
CA LEU A 79 15.48 24.92 19.99
C LEU A 79 14.42 23.85 19.65
N ASN A 80 14.28 22.81 20.48
CA ASN A 80 13.37 21.68 20.22
C ASN A 80 12.07 21.74 21.03
N HIS A 81 11.04 22.35 20.46
CA HIS A 81 9.71 22.51 21.07
C HIS A 81 8.67 21.54 20.51
N HIS A 82 9.02 20.28 20.33
CA HIS A 82 8.07 19.24 19.95
C HIS A 82 6.93 19.12 20.99
N ARG A 83 5.70 19.01 20.48
CA ARG A 83 4.50 18.85 21.30
C ARG A 83 4.41 17.41 21.78
N HIS A 84 4.17 17.25 23.08
CA HIS A 84 3.91 15.95 23.70
C HIS A 84 2.54 15.91 24.30
N LYS A 85 1.96 14.71 24.33
CA LYS A 85 0.80 14.45 25.17
C LYS A 85 1.26 14.36 26.62
N THR A 86 0.58 15.09 27.48
CA THR A 86 0.64 14.93 28.93
C THR A 86 -0.54 14.08 29.42
N GLU A 87 -0.47 13.60 30.65
CA GLU A 87 -1.56 12.84 31.29
C GLU A 87 -2.90 13.59 31.21
N ILE A 88 -2.88 14.91 31.43
CA ILE A 88 -4.07 15.77 31.31
C ILE A 88 -4.65 15.74 29.90
N THR A 89 -3.81 15.91 28.87
CA THR A 89 -4.30 15.89 27.48
C THR A 89 -4.86 14.53 27.10
N THR A 90 -4.25 13.44 27.57
CA THR A 90 -4.73 12.07 27.34
C THR A 90 -6.06 11.81 28.03
N TYR A 91 -6.19 12.24 29.29
CA TYR A 91 -7.45 12.15 30.04
C TYR A 91 -8.57 12.92 29.34
N MET A 92 -8.31 14.17 28.95
CA MET A 92 -9.31 15.01 28.27
C MET A 92 -9.72 14.43 26.92
N GLU A 93 -8.78 13.87 26.14
CA GLU A 93 -9.09 13.15 24.90
C GLU A 93 -10.03 11.96 25.16
N ALA A 94 -9.78 11.16 26.20
CA ALA A 94 -10.64 10.02 26.55
C ALA A 94 -12.03 10.48 26.98
N ALA A 95 -12.11 11.51 27.84
CA ALA A 95 -13.36 12.09 28.30
C ALA A 95 -14.20 12.64 27.13
N TRP A 96 -13.57 13.31 26.16
CA TRP A 96 -14.25 13.80 24.96
C TRP A 96 -14.77 12.67 24.07
N ARG A 97 -13.99 11.62 23.82
CA ARG A 97 -14.45 10.46 23.04
C ARG A 97 -15.68 9.80 23.66
N MET A 98 -15.68 9.63 24.98
CA MET A 98 -16.83 9.06 25.70
C MET A 98 -18.07 9.95 25.58
N LYS A 99 -17.89 11.27 25.68
CA LYS A 99 -18.98 12.24 25.51
C LYS A 99 -19.58 12.17 24.11
N GLU A 100 -18.75 12.18 23.06
CA GLU A 100 -19.23 12.08 21.67
C GLU A 100 -20.01 10.79 21.42
N GLN A 101 -19.52 9.66 21.91
CA GLN A 101 -20.26 8.39 21.83
C GLN A 101 -21.62 8.49 22.53
N SER A 102 -21.67 9.04 23.74
CA SER A 102 -22.94 9.18 24.47
C SER A 102 -23.95 10.09 23.75
N VAL A 103 -23.49 11.15 23.07
CA VAL A 103 -24.34 12.08 22.32
C VAL A 103 -24.83 11.45 21.01
N ASN A 104 -23.99 10.66 20.33
CA ASN A 104 -24.36 10.03 19.05
C ASN A 104 -25.27 8.81 19.19
N LEU A 105 -25.43 8.27 20.41
CA LEU A 105 -26.35 7.16 20.71
C LEU A 105 -27.73 7.63 21.22
N GLN A 106 -27.95 8.94 21.38
CA GLN A 106 -29.23 9.56 21.74
C GLN A 106 -29.93 10.12 20.51
#